data_AF-A0A526R0Z5-F1
#
_entry.id   AF-A0A526R0Z5-F1
#
_cell.length_a   1.000
_cell.length_b   1.000
_cell.length_c   1.000
_cell.angle_alpha   90.00
_cell.angle_beta   90.00
_cell.angle_gamma   90.00
#
_symmetry.space_group_name_H-M   'P 1'
#
loop_
_entity.id
_entity.type
_entity.pdbx_description
1 polymer ?
#
loop_
_entity_poly.entity_id
_entity_poly.type
_entity_poly.pdbx_seq_one_letter_code
_entity_poly.pdbx_strand_id
1 'polypeptide(L)'
;MRLIWTLLFMLAGSAALAASPEDDYIAARDKAIADIAAQESANAPVETLDAQNVKAMADLEKRLSALLGPLAVEGFPATGTVNLQSLSDSDIGFGMLDGLRYTTRDDGPSLVATTRWLAERWLKSRADETDENLKLPAGIDAALKLDAFYTQAIGADAAFVKTLDFGLNKPEGADMAIARLGGWTQDVGPIYDQQVIVTLVKGDRVMIAEAPA
;
A
#
# COMPACT_ATOMS: atom_id res chain seq x y z
N MET A 1 -54.30 19.86 3.02
CA MET A 1 -53.29 19.14 3.84
C MET A 1 -52.68 17.91 3.18
N ARG A 2 -53.32 17.26 2.18
CA ARG A 2 -52.76 16.06 1.52
C ARG A 2 -51.69 16.33 0.44
N LEU A 3 -51.60 17.55 -0.10
CA LEU A 3 -50.62 17.90 -1.15
C LEU A 3 -49.21 18.22 -0.61
N ILE A 4 -49.11 18.65 0.65
CA ILE A 4 -47.84 19.04 1.29
C ILE A 4 -47.04 17.79 1.72
N TRP A 5 -47.74 16.69 2.02
CA TRP A 5 -47.12 15.42 2.41
C TRP A 5 -46.52 14.64 1.23
N THR A 6 -47.04 14.82 0.01
CA THR A 6 -46.50 14.16 -1.19
C THR A 6 -45.19 14.79 -1.68
N LEU A 7 -44.98 16.09 -1.43
CA LEU A 7 -43.75 16.80 -1.77
C LEU A 7 -42.59 16.52 -0.81
N LEU A 8 -42.87 16.22 0.47
CA LEU A 8 -41.83 15.83 1.43
C LEU A 8 -41.29 14.41 1.22
N PHE A 9 -42.06 13.50 0.64
CA PHE A 9 -41.62 12.13 0.36
C PHE A 9 -40.76 11.98 -0.90
N MET A 10 -40.73 12.99 -1.80
CA MET A 10 -39.86 12.97 -2.99
C MET A 10 -38.42 13.45 -2.73
N LEU A 11 -38.14 14.10 -1.59
CA LEU A 11 -36.78 14.52 -1.22
C LEU A 11 -36.00 13.47 -0.41
N ALA A 12 -36.61 12.33 -0.10
CA ALA A 12 -35.88 11.15 0.39
C ALA A 12 -35.31 10.30 -0.76
N GLY A 13 -35.11 10.91 -1.94
CA GLY A 13 -34.40 10.32 -3.06
C GLY A 13 -32.96 10.05 -2.64
N SER A 14 -32.65 8.77 -2.53
CA SER A 14 -31.32 8.15 -2.42
C SER A 14 -30.18 9.14 -2.68
N ALA A 15 -29.63 9.72 -1.61
CA ALA A 15 -28.27 10.19 -1.69
C ALA A 15 -27.43 8.94 -1.98
N ALA A 16 -27.14 8.70 -3.26
CA ALA A 16 -26.06 7.80 -3.62
C ALA A 16 -24.85 8.35 -2.88
N LEU A 17 -24.41 7.64 -1.83
CA LEU A 17 -23.14 7.92 -1.18
C LEU A 17 -22.13 7.91 -2.33
N ALA A 18 -21.61 9.08 -2.69
CA ALA A 18 -20.51 9.15 -3.63
C ALA A 18 -19.43 8.24 -3.06
N ALA A 19 -18.98 7.28 -3.86
CA ALA A 19 -17.88 6.41 -3.48
C ALA A 19 -16.72 7.29 -2.98
N SER A 20 -16.07 6.89 -1.88
CA SER A 20 -14.93 7.69 -1.43
C SER A 20 -13.85 7.67 -2.51
N PRO A 21 -12.96 8.67 -2.57
CA PRO A 21 -11.81 8.62 -3.46
C PRO A 21 -10.97 7.34 -3.31
N GLU A 22 -10.92 6.74 -2.11
CA GLU A 22 -10.29 5.44 -1.87
C GLU A 22 -11.10 4.27 -2.46
N ASP A 23 -12.43 4.28 -2.36
CA ASP A 23 -13.28 3.28 -3.01
C ASP A 23 -13.12 3.33 -4.55
N ASP A 24 -13.07 4.54 -5.13
CA ASP A 24 -12.83 4.76 -6.55
C ASP A 24 -11.45 4.25 -6.99
N TYR A 25 -10.42 4.44 -6.14
CA TYR A 25 -9.10 3.88 -6.37
C TYR A 25 -9.14 2.34 -6.39
N ILE A 26 -9.77 1.74 -5.38
CA ILE A 26 -9.88 0.27 -5.29
C ILE A 26 -10.65 -0.30 -6.48
N ALA A 27 -11.76 0.33 -6.87
CA ALA A 27 -12.53 -0.12 -8.03
C ALA A 27 -11.70 -0.07 -9.33
N ALA A 28 -10.87 0.96 -9.50
CA ALA A 28 -9.97 1.07 -10.64
C ALA A 28 -8.88 -0.02 -10.63
N ARG A 29 -8.29 -0.30 -9.46
CA ARG A 29 -7.27 -1.35 -9.29
C ARG A 29 -7.86 -2.73 -9.56
N ASP A 30 -8.97 -3.07 -8.92
CA ASP A 30 -9.59 -4.38 -9.04
C ASP A 30 -10.07 -4.62 -10.48
N LYS A 31 -10.54 -3.57 -11.17
CA LYS A 31 -10.83 -3.62 -12.62
C LYS A 31 -9.57 -3.89 -13.44
N ALA A 32 -8.47 -3.20 -13.18
CA ALA A 32 -7.23 -3.39 -13.92
C ALA A 32 -6.68 -4.81 -13.77
N ILE A 33 -6.68 -5.34 -12.54
CA ILE A 33 -6.30 -6.73 -12.26
C ILE A 33 -7.19 -7.70 -13.06
N ALA A 34 -8.51 -7.53 -13.03
CA ALA A 34 -9.43 -8.39 -13.76
C ALA A 34 -9.23 -8.32 -15.29
N ASP A 35 -9.00 -7.12 -15.82
CA ASP A 35 -8.74 -6.92 -17.26
C ASP A 35 -7.42 -7.59 -17.69
N ILE A 36 -6.36 -7.53 -16.86
CA ILE A 36 -5.08 -8.20 -17.11
C ILE A 36 -5.24 -9.72 -17.05
N ALA A 37 -5.86 -10.24 -16.00
CA ALA A 37 -6.11 -11.68 -15.85
C ALA A 37 -6.94 -12.26 -17.01
N ALA A 38 -7.91 -11.49 -17.53
CA ALA A 38 -8.68 -11.88 -18.71
C ALA A 38 -7.84 -11.96 -19.99
N GLN A 39 -6.87 -11.05 -20.15
CA GLN A 39 -5.95 -11.07 -21.30
C GLN A 39 -4.94 -12.20 -21.19
N GLU A 40 -4.41 -12.47 -20.01
CA GLU A 40 -3.53 -13.63 -19.74
C GLU A 40 -4.26 -14.94 -20.06
N SER A 41 -5.50 -15.08 -19.58
CA SER A 41 -6.35 -16.24 -19.89
C SER A 41 -6.63 -16.40 -21.39
N ALA A 42 -6.61 -15.30 -22.14
CA ALA A 42 -6.76 -15.29 -23.60
C ALA A 42 -5.43 -15.54 -24.35
N ASN A 43 -4.32 -15.76 -23.64
CA ASN A 43 -2.96 -15.86 -24.18
C ASN A 43 -2.61 -14.62 -25.03
N ALA A 44 -2.97 -13.43 -24.56
CA ALA A 44 -2.54 -12.19 -25.20
C ALA A 44 -1.00 -12.12 -25.26
N PRO A 45 -0.41 -11.49 -26.30
CA PRO A 45 1.03 -11.31 -26.37
C PRO A 45 1.57 -10.56 -25.14
N VAL A 46 2.77 -10.91 -24.70
CA VAL A 46 3.42 -10.31 -23.51
C VAL A 46 3.49 -8.78 -23.64
N GLU A 47 3.79 -8.26 -24.82
CA GLU A 47 3.87 -6.82 -25.06
C GLU A 47 2.53 -6.11 -24.86
N THR A 48 1.41 -6.83 -25.07
CA THR A 48 0.06 -6.30 -24.81
C THR A 48 -0.22 -6.24 -23.32
N LEU A 49 0.16 -7.29 -22.58
CA LEU A 49 0.03 -7.37 -21.13
C LEU A 49 0.89 -6.29 -20.44
N ASP A 50 2.15 -6.14 -20.85
CA ASP A 50 3.07 -5.13 -20.35
C ASP A 50 2.53 -3.72 -20.57
N ALA A 51 2.05 -3.42 -21.79
CA ALA A 51 1.51 -2.11 -22.11
C ALA A 51 0.26 -1.80 -21.27
N GLN A 52 -0.59 -2.80 -21.04
CA GLN A 52 -1.78 -2.66 -20.21
C GLN A 52 -1.43 -2.47 -18.72
N ASN A 53 -0.45 -3.21 -18.21
CA ASN A 53 0.05 -3.07 -16.84
C ASN A 53 0.65 -1.68 -16.61
N VAL A 54 1.54 -1.22 -17.50
CA VAL A 54 2.13 0.14 -17.43
C VAL A 54 1.04 1.22 -17.42
N LYS A 55 0.05 1.10 -18.31
CA LYS A 55 -1.06 2.05 -18.38
C LYS A 55 -1.90 2.07 -17.11
N ALA A 56 -2.23 0.90 -16.57
CA ALA A 56 -3.01 0.77 -15.35
C ALA A 56 -2.24 1.33 -14.14
N MET A 57 -0.96 0.99 -14.01
CA MET A 57 -0.08 1.48 -12.95
C MET A 57 0.02 3.02 -12.96
N ALA A 58 0.14 3.64 -14.14
CA ALA A 58 0.15 5.09 -14.28
C ALA A 58 -1.19 5.76 -13.91
N ASP A 59 -2.33 5.08 -14.11
CA ASP A 59 -3.64 5.58 -13.63
C ASP A 59 -3.75 5.48 -12.11
N LEU A 60 -3.33 4.35 -11.54
CA LEU A 60 -3.31 4.12 -10.09
C LEU A 60 -2.40 5.11 -9.36
N GLU A 61 -1.21 5.39 -9.91
CA GLU A 61 -0.29 6.40 -9.36
C GLU A 61 -0.93 7.79 -9.28
N LYS A 62 -1.65 8.21 -10.34
CA LYS A 62 -2.34 9.51 -10.36
C LYS A 62 -3.43 9.57 -9.29
N ARG A 63 -4.21 8.51 -9.13
CA ARG A 63 -5.25 8.41 -8.10
C ARG A 63 -4.66 8.46 -6.70
N LEU A 64 -3.60 7.69 -6.44
CA LEU A 64 -2.87 7.72 -5.17
C LEU A 64 -2.25 9.09 -4.89
N SER A 65 -1.71 9.76 -5.92
CA SER A 65 -1.19 11.12 -5.80
C SER A 65 -2.26 12.12 -5.40
N ALA A 66 -3.48 11.98 -5.94
CA ALA A 66 -4.62 12.81 -5.54
C ALA A 66 -5.08 12.50 -4.10
N LEU A 67 -5.06 11.24 -3.68
CA LEU A 67 -5.41 10.81 -2.32
C LEU A 67 -4.41 11.29 -1.27
N LEU A 68 -3.12 11.18 -1.57
CA LEU A 68 -2.04 11.42 -0.63
C LEU A 68 -1.63 12.90 -0.58
N GLY A 69 -1.75 13.59 -1.72
CA GLY A 69 -1.20 14.93 -1.90
C GLY A 69 0.33 14.93 -1.90
N PRO A 70 0.95 16.12 -2.01
CA PRO A 70 2.40 16.25 -1.93
C PRO A 70 2.95 15.79 -0.58
N LEU A 71 4.06 15.05 -0.60
CA LEU A 71 4.75 14.67 0.63
C LEU A 71 5.47 15.89 1.23
N ALA A 72 5.21 16.13 2.52
CA ALA A 72 5.83 17.20 3.29
C ALA A 72 6.81 16.64 4.34
N VAL A 73 7.75 15.80 3.89
CA VAL A 73 8.81 15.20 4.73
C VAL A 73 10.15 15.71 4.24
N GLU A 74 10.92 16.33 5.13
CA GLU A 74 12.25 16.87 4.81
C GLU A 74 13.17 15.77 4.27
N GLY A 75 13.94 16.10 3.23
CA GLY A 75 14.87 15.17 2.60
C GLY A 75 14.25 14.23 1.56
N PHE A 76 12.92 14.18 1.43
CA PHE A 76 12.22 13.38 0.42
C PHE A 76 11.62 14.25 -0.69
N PRO A 77 11.47 13.71 -1.92
CA PRO A 77 10.76 14.41 -2.98
C PRO A 77 9.28 14.59 -2.62
N ALA A 78 8.67 15.67 -3.12
CA ALA A 78 7.24 15.95 -2.89
C ALA A 78 6.31 14.98 -3.63
N THR A 79 6.81 14.33 -4.68
CA THR A 79 6.08 13.36 -5.52
C THR A 79 6.73 12.00 -5.42
N GLY A 80 5.93 10.93 -5.48
CA GLY A 80 6.38 9.55 -5.46
C GLY A 80 5.79 8.77 -6.61
N THR A 81 6.27 7.54 -6.80
CA THR A 81 5.75 6.57 -7.76
C THR A 81 4.89 5.54 -7.08
N VAL A 82 4.01 4.84 -7.79
CA VAL A 82 3.24 3.74 -7.21
C VAL A 82 4.14 2.67 -6.56
N ASN A 83 3.78 2.19 -5.37
CA ASN A 83 4.54 1.17 -4.62
C ASN A 83 4.29 -0.26 -5.11
N LEU A 84 3.12 -0.54 -5.69
CA LEU A 84 2.85 -1.81 -6.35
C LEU A 84 3.89 -2.02 -7.46
N GLN A 85 4.28 -3.27 -7.71
CA GLN A 85 5.21 -3.58 -8.81
C GLN A 85 4.52 -4.35 -9.94
N SER A 86 3.48 -5.13 -9.63
CA SER A 86 2.63 -5.76 -10.65
C SER A 86 1.16 -5.80 -10.24
N LEU A 87 0.30 -5.86 -11.25
CA LEU A 87 -1.14 -6.13 -11.14
C LEU A 87 -1.51 -7.54 -11.64
N SER A 88 -0.53 -8.32 -12.13
CA SER A 88 -0.70 -9.74 -12.45
C SER A 88 -0.39 -10.59 -11.23
N ASP A 89 -1.24 -11.55 -10.90
CA ASP A 89 -1.03 -12.45 -9.75
C ASP A 89 0.13 -13.44 -9.93
N SER A 90 0.62 -13.60 -11.16
CA SER A 90 1.74 -14.44 -11.51
C SER A 90 3.11 -13.77 -11.34
N ASP A 91 3.13 -12.46 -11.12
CA ASP A 91 4.34 -11.66 -11.04
C ASP A 91 4.78 -11.35 -9.61
N ILE A 92 6.10 -11.18 -9.44
CA ILE A 92 6.67 -10.64 -8.21
C ILE A 92 6.14 -9.23 -7.95
N GLY A 93 5.77 -8.97 -6.69
CA GLY A 93 5.25 -7.69 -6.24
C GLY A 93 3.77 -7.44 -6.55
N PHE A 94 3.03 -8.48 -6.94
CA PHE A 94 1.58 -8.48 -6.85
C PHE A 94 1.08 -8.40 -5.42
N GLY A 95 -0.02 -7.67 -5.22
CA GLY A 95 -0.71 -7.63 -3.93
C GLY A 95 0.06 -6.92 -2.81
N MET A 96 1.11 -6.16 -3.15
CA MET A 96 1.81 -5.27 -2.22
C MET A 96 0.88 -4.20 -1.65
N LEU A 97 1.35 -3.49 -0.63
CA LEU A 97 0.61 -2.38 -0.03
C LEU A 97 0.42 -1.25 -1.05
N ASP A 98 -0.84 -0.86 -1.28
CA ASP A 98 -1.17 0.29 -2.11
C ASP A 98 -0.63 1.58 -1.48
N GLY A 99 0.09 2.39 -2.24
CA GLY A 99 0.70 3.62 -1.75
C GLY A 99 1.67 4.23 -2.75
N LEU A 100 2.26 5.36 -2.38
CA LEU A 100 3.34 5.99 -3.13
C LEU A 100 4.68 5.77 -2.44
N ARG A 101 5.69 5.42 -3.22
CA ARG A 101 7.09 5.34 -2.83
C ARG A 101 7.82 6.61 -3.25
N TYR A 102 8.54 7.21 -2.30
CA TYR A 102 9.33 8.41 -2.45
C TYR A 102 10.79 8.03 -2.26
N THR A 103 11.53 7.97 -3.35
CA THR A 103 12.94 7.59 -3.35
C THR A 103 13.81 8.81 -3.56
N THR A 104 14.84 8.98 -2.74
CA THR A 104 15.75 10.12 -2.83
C THR A 104 16.80 9.96 -3.94
N ARG A 105 17.27 8.74 -4.14
CA ARG A 105 18.20 8.28 -5.18
C ARG A 105 18.23 6.74 -5.16
N ASP A 106 18.75 6.14 -6.21
CA ASP A 106 19.00 4.69 -6.25
C ASP A 106 19.86 4.27 -5.04
N ASP A 107 19.45 3.19 -4.36
CA ASP A 107 20.02 2.67 -3.10
C ASP A 107 20.05 3.65 -1.91
N GLY A 108 19.34 4.78 -2.01
CA GLY A 108 19.19 5.77 -0.95
C GLY A 108 17.96 5.54 -0.05
N PRO A 109 17.74 6.42 0.93
CA PRO A 109 16.52 6.40 1.73
C PRO A 109 15.26 6.41 0.85
N SER A 110 14.30 5.59 1.24
CA SER A 110 13.01 5.39 0.59
C SER A 110 11.89 5.52 1.63
N LEU A 111 10.73 6.02 1.20
CA LEU A 111 9.55 6.14 2.06
C LEU A 111 8.32 5.69 1.29
N VAL A 112 7.52 4.80 1.85
CA VAL A 112 6.21 4.43 1.33
C VAL A 112 5.14 5.09 2.18
N ALA A 113 4.24 5.85 1.56
CA ALA A 113 3.08 6.44 2.22
C ALA A 113 1.78 5.87 1.65
N THR A 114 0.82 5.64 2.55
CA THR A 114 -0.54 5.21 2.20
C THR A 114 -1.55 5.83 3.15
N THR A 115 -2.83 5.70 2.81
CA THR A 115 -3.90 6.04 3.76
C THR A 115 -4.07 4.90 4.76
N ARG A 116 -4.48 5.22 5.99
CA ARG A 116 -4.82 4.23 7.01
C ARG A 116 -5.89 3.27 6.50
N TRP A 117 -6.89 3.78 5.78
CA TRP A 117 -7.97 2.97 5.23
C TRP A 117 -7.46 1.93 4.22
N LEU A 118 -6.55 2.32 3.31
CA LEU A 118 -5.95 1.39 2.34
C LEU A 118 -5.11 0.34 3.06
N ALA A 119 -4.31 0.73 4.05
CA ALA A 119 -3.53 -0.22 4.86
C ALA A 119 -4.41 -1.22 5.61
N GLU A 120 -5.50 -0.77 6.24
CA GLU A 120 -6.43 -1.65 6.97
C GLU A 120 -7.21 -2.57 6.02
N ARG A 121 -7.62 -2.07 4.84
CA ARG A 121 -8.25 -2.89 3.79
C ARG A 121 -7.28 -3.96 3.29
N TRP A 122 -6.02 -3.59 3.04
CA TRP A 122 -4.98 -4.52 2.60
C TRP A 122 -4.73 -5.60 3.67
N LEU A 123 -4.55 -5.21 4.93
CA LEU A 123 -4.38 -6.16 6.05
C LEU A 123 -5.56 -7.12 6.19
N LYS A 124 -6.79 -6.65 5.95
CA LYS A 124 -7.95 -7.54 5.93
C LYS A 124 -7.86 -8.59 4.83
N SER A 125 -7.43 -8.20 3.63
CA SER A 125 -7.19 -9.17 2.55
C SER A 125 -6.08 -10.16 2.91
N ARG A 126 -5.00 -9.69 3.56
CA ARG A 126 -3.89 -10.55 4.01
C ARG A 126 -4.30 -11.49 5.15
N ALA A 127 -5.28 -11.12 5.97
CA ALA A 127 -5.82 -11.98 7.02
C ALA A 127 -6.69 -13.12 6.49
N ASP A 128 -7.30 -12.93 5.33
CA ASP A 128 -8.11 -13.92 4.62
C ASP A 128 -7.26 -14.88 3.76
N GLU A 129 -5.93 -14.71 3.75
CA GLU A 129 -5.00 -15.54 3.00
C GLU A 129 -4.99 -16.99 3.50
N THR A 130 -4.83 -17.92 2.56
CA THR A 130 -4.84 -19.37 2.81
C THR A 130 -3.45 -19.94 3.04
N ASP A 131 -2.42 -19.32 2.47
CA ASP A 131 -1.03 -19.62 2.81
C ASP A 131 -0.69 -18.97 4.16
N GLU A 132 -0.48 -19.82 5.18
CA GLU A 132 -0.14 -19.38 6.53
C GLU A 132 1.18 -18.56 6.58
N ASN A 133 2.07 -18.69 5.60
CA ASN A 133 3.29 -17.88 5.53
C ASN A 133 3.04 -16.45 5.02
N LEU A 134 1.97 -16.24 4.24
CA LEU A 134 1.58 -14.94 3.70
C LEU A 134 0.53 -14.24 4.57
N LYS A 135 -0.10 -14.98 5.47
CA LYS A 135 -1.15 -14.47 6.34
C LYS A 135 -0.64 -13.43 7.32
N LEU A 136 -1.31 -12.28 7.37
CA LEU A 136 -1.03 -11.23 8.34
C LEU A 136 -2.23 -10.99 9.27
N PRO A 137 -2.02 -10.50 10.50
CA PRO A 137 -3.11 -10.04 11.34
C PRO A 137 -3.87 -8.89 10.68
N ALA A 138 -5.20 -8.89 10.78
CA ALA A 138 -6.03 -7.79 10.25
C ALA A 138 -5.78 -6.44 10.97
N GLY A 139 -5.30 -6.47 12.21
CA GLY A 139 -5.03 -5.28 13.01
C GLY A 139 -3.63 -4.71 12.77
N ILE A 140 -3.56 -3.42 12.44
CA ILE A 140 -2.29 -2.73 12.13
C ILE A 140 -1.26 -2.83 13.26
N ASP A 141 -1.65 -2.74 14.53
CA ASP A 141 -0.71 -2.84 15.67
C ASP A 141 0.01 -4.19 15.75
N ALA A 142 -0.71 -5.28 15.48
CA ALA A 142 -0.10 -6.60 15.47
C ALA A 142 0.74 -6.81 14.21
N ALA A 143 0.25 -6.35 13.06
CA ALA A 143 0.94 -6.51 11.78
C ALA A 143 2.30 -5.80 11.74
N LEU A 144 2.38 -4.54 12.21
CA LEU A 144 3.63 -3.75 12.19
C LEU A 144 4.76 -4.35 13.04
N LYS A 145 4.49 -5.35 13.88
CA LYS A 145 5.51 -6.02 14.70
C LYS A 145 6.15 -7.22 13.97
N LEU A 146 5.59 -7.61 12.83
CA LEU A 146 6.00 -8.80 12.07
C LEU A 146 6.90 -8.43 10.90
N ASP A 147 7.91 -9.26 10.66
CA ASP A 147 8.82 -9.12 9.52
C ASP A 147 8.07 -9.28 8.19
N ALA A 148 7.15 -10.24 8.14
CA ALA A 148 6.30 -10.52 6.98
C ALA A 148 5.45 -9.31 6.53
N PHE A 149 5.09 -8.40 7.44
CA PHE A 149 4.42 -7.16 7.04
C PHE A 149 5.31 -6.32 6.14
N TYR A 150 6.58 -6.13 6.51
CA TYR A 150 7.53 -5.31 5.75
C TYR A 150 7.91 -5.95 4.43
N THR A 151 8.14 -7.27 4.43
CA THR A 151 8.32 -8.06 3.20
C THR A 151 7.17 -7.81 2.22
N GLN A 152 5.93 -8.07 2.63
CA GLN A 152 4.80 -7.96 1.71
C GLN A 152 4.42 -6.51 1.37
N ALA A 153 4.67 -5.55 2.26
CA ALA A 153 4.31 -4.16 2.02
C ALA A 153 5.30 -3.45 1.09
N ILE A 154 6.62 -3.66 1.29
CA ILE A 154 7.65 -2.83 0.65
C ILE A 154 8.86 -3.59 0.07
N GLY A 155 8.97 -4.91 0.28
CA GLY A 155 10.08 -5.74 -0.21
C GLY A 155 9.61 -6.92 -1.05
N ALA A 156 9.28 -6.67 -2.31
CA ALA A 156 8.65 -7.65 -3.20
C ALA A 156 9.51 -8.89 -3.48
N ASP A 157 10.80 -8.70 -3.63
CA ASP A 157 11.76 -9.70 -4.10
C ASP A 157 12.70 -10.17 -2.99
N ALA A 158 12.62 -9.61 -1.78
CA ALA A 158 13.47 -9.98 -0.65
C ALA A 158 12.71 -9.93 0.66
N ALA A 159 12.96 -10.90 1.54
CA ALA A 159 12.37 -10.91 2.87
C ALA A 159 13.09 -9.91 3.78
N PHE A 160 12.33 -9.10 4.50
CA PHE A 160 12.88 -8.38 5.64
C PHE A 160 13.15 -9.40 6.75
N VAL A 161 14.34 -9.35 7.33
CA VAL A 161 14.68 -10.13 8.52
C VAL A 161 15.17 -9.16 9.59
N LYS A 162 14.43 -9.09 10.70
CA LYS A 162 14.78 -8.21 11.81
C LYS A 162 16.05 -8.69 12.51
N THR A 163 16.92 -7.72 12.79
CA THR A 163 18.03 -7.82 13.75
C THR A 163 17.59 -7.41 15.15
N LEU A 164 16.94 -6.24 15.31
CA LEU A 164 16.40 -5.77 16.59
C LEU A 164 15.28 -4.73 16.42
N ASP A 165 14.47 -4.55 17.46
CA ASP A 165 13.50 -3.44 17.55
C ASP A 165 14.11 -2.29 18.36
N PHE A 166 13.86 -1.05 17.94
CA PHE A 166 14.29 0.14 18.67
C PHE A 166 13.20 0.64 19.60
N GLY A 167 13.60 1.11 20.79
CA GLY A 167 12.75 1.96 21.60
C GLY A 167 12.63 3.34 20.95
N LEU A 168 11.46 3.65 20.41
CA LEU A 168 11.17 4.96 19.80
C LEU A 168 10.20 5.73 20.68
N ASN A 169 10.56 6.98 21.03
CA ASN A 169 9.61 7.90 21.63
C ASN A 169 8.57 8.26 20.58
N LYS A 170 7.31 7.91 20.82
CA LYS A 170 6.22 8.23 19.90
C LYS A 170 6.14 9.74 19.69
N PRO A 171 6.26 10.24 18.44
CA PRO A 171 6.13 11.67 18.16
C PRO A 171 4.76 12.21 18.58
N GLU A 172 4.70 13.50 18.89
CA GLU A 172 3.44 14.15 19.26
C GLU A 172 2.41 14.04 18.13
N GLY A 173 1.18 13.68 18.51
CA GLY A 173 0.08 13.48 17.58
C GLY A 173 0.17 12.22 16.71
N ALA A 174 1.21 11.39 16.84
CA ALA A 174 1.24 10.08 16.22
C ALA A 174 0.39 9.09 17.04
N ASP A 175 -0.32 8.21 16.34
CA ASP A 175 -1.05 7.11 16.96
C ASP A 175 -0.08 6.00 17.33
N MET A 176 0.87 5.71 16.44
CA MET A 176 1.88 4.67 16.59
C MET A 176 3.21 5.08 15.96
N ALA A 177 4.31 4.61 16.53
CA ALA A 177 5.64 4.74 15.95
C ALA A 177 6.45 3.48 16.28
N ILE A 178 6.95 2.79 15.26
CA ILE A 178 7.75 1.57 15.38
C ILE A 178 9.04 1.79 14.60
N ALA A 179 10.17 1.40 15.18
CA ALA A 179 11.45 1.43 14.50
C ALA A 179 12.13 0.08 14.66
N ARG A 180 12.72 -0.43 13.58
CA ARG A 180 13.34 -1.75 13.50
C ARG A 180 14.66 -1.65 12.73
N LEU A 181 15.64 -2.44 13.13
CA LEU A 181 16.84 -2.70 12.37
C LEU A 181 16.72 -4.10 11.77
N GLY A 182 17.06 -4.26 10.51
CA GLY A 182 17.13 -5.56 9.86
C GLY A 182 17.75 -5.43 8.48
N GLY A 183 17.64 -6.44 7.65
CA GLY A 183 18.02 -6.30 6.25
C GLY A 183 17.21 -7.18 5.33
N TRP A 184 17.37 -6.94 4.03
CA TRP A 184 16.66 -7.60 2.95
C TRP A 184 17.47 -8.80 2.46
N THR A 185 16.86 -9.99 2.41
CA THR A 185 17.54 -11.21 1.93
C THR A 185 16.61 -12.12 1.14
N GLN A 186 17.15 -12.73 0.09
CA GLN A 186 16.53 -13.85 -0.65
C GLN A 186 17.01 -15.22 -0.14
N ASP A 187 18.14 -15.23 0.55
CA ASP A 187 18.84 -16.44 0.98
C ASP A 187 18.97 -16.53 2.51
N VAL A 188 19.33 -17.71 2.99
CA VAL A 188 19.67 -17.95 4.40
C VAL A 188 21.16 -17.64 4.62
N GLY A 189 21.46 -16.66 5.47
CA GLY A 189 22.84 -16.32 5.83
C GLY A 189 22.96 -15.05 6.67
N PRO A 190 24.19 -14.65 7.03
CA PRO A 190 24.44 -13.36 7.67
C PRO A 190 24.03 -12.20 6.76
N ILE A 191 23.30 -11.23 7.32
CA ILE A 191 22.84 -10.04 6.59
C ILE A 191 23.74 -8.88 6.99
N TYR A 192 24.68 -8.51 6.12
CA TYR A 192 25.65 -7.45 6.41
C TYR A 192 25.07 -6.05 6.17
N ASP A 193 24.25 -5.91 5.14
CA ASP A 193 23.63 -4.64 4.78
C ASP A 193 22.37 -4.45 5.62
N GLN A 194 22.49 -3.60 6.63
CA GLN A 194 21.41 -3.30 7.57
C GLN A 194 20.67 -2.02 7.15
N GLN A 195 19.38 -2.03 7.38
CA GLN A 195 18.43 -0.96 7.13
C GLN A 195 17.72 -0.61 8.44
N VAL A 196 17.60 0.68 8.71
CA VAL A 196 16.67 1.20 9.70
C VAL A 196 15.33 1.39 9.01
N ILE A 197 14.30 0.68 9.48
CA ILE A 197 12.92 0.87 9.06
C ILE A 197 12.15 1.59 10.16
N VAL A 198 11.48 2.68 9.82
CA VAL A 198 10.61 3.44 10.73
C VAL A 198 9.21 3.51 10.16
N THR A 199 8.24 3.00 10.91
CA THR A 199 6.82 3.13 10.60
C THR A 199 6.15 4.14 11.51
N LEU A 200 5.48 5.12 10.93
CA LEU A 200 4.65 6.09 11.63
C LEU A 200 3.19 5.92 11.19
N VAL A 201 2.30 5.82 12.16
CA VAL A 201 0.86 5.88 11.93
C VAL A 201 0.35 7.16 12.60
N LYS A 202 -0.25 8.05 11.81
CA LYS A 202 -0.72 9.36 12.28
C LYS A 202 -1.97 9.78 11.55
N GLY A 203 -3.09 9.88 12.28
CA GLY A 203 -4.37 10.27 11.70
C GLY A 203 -4.78 9.28 10.61
N ASP A 204 -4.99 9.78 9.41
CA ASP A 204 -5.39 9.01 8.23
C ASP A 204 -4.19 8.48 7.41
N ARG A 205 -2.96 8.60 7.90
CA ARG A 205 -1.74 8.21 7.17
C ARG A 205 -0.94 7.10 7.86
N VAL A 206 -0.37 6.22 7.03
CA VAL A 206 0.68 5.27 7.40
C VAL A 206 1.89 5.56 6.52
N MET A 207 3.05 5.74 7.13
CA MET A 207 4.31 5.98 6.43
C MET A 207 5.36 4.96 6.91
N ILE A 208 6.08 4.36 5.97
CA ILE A 208 7.15 3.40 6.22
C ILE A 208 8.40 3.94 5.54
N ALA A 209 9.35 4.45 6.31
CA ALA A 209 10.65 4.89 5.82
C ALA A 209 11.68 3.79 6.01
N GLU A 210 12.59 3.64 5.05
CA GLU A 210 13.78 2.80 5.16
C GLU A 210 15.02 3.59 4.76
N ALA A 211 16.14 3.34 5.43
CA ALA A 211 17.43 3.91 5.10
C ALA A 211 18.57 2.99 5.55
N PRO A 212 19.72 2.98 4.85
CA PRO A 212 20.91 2.27 5.31
C PRO A 212 21.30 2.70 6.73
N ALA A 213 21.65 1.72 7.57
CA ALA A 213 22.02 1.90 8.97
C ALA A 213 23.48 2.36 9.17
#